data_AF-A0A1R1PYJ0-F1
#
_entry.id   AF-A0A1R1PYJ0-F1
#
_cell.length_a   1.000
_cell.length_b   1.000
_cell.length_c   1.000
_cell.angle_alpha   90.00
_cell.angle_beta   90.00
_cell.angle_gamma   90.00
#
_symmetry.space_group_name_H-M   'P 1'
#
loop_
_entity.id
_entity.type
_entity.pdbx_description
1 polymer ?
#
loop_
_entity_poly.entity_id
_entity_poly.type
_entity_poly.pdbx_seq_one_letter_code
_entity_poly.pdbx_strand_id
1 'polypeptide(L)'
;MSGGKGSGGILITSGAECGFDLRSPYDVTNLVTFTGLNAALVKQCISEIPRLVLLHSDNRRYYQKSTAMAVLTNEKKRANFDTVSGRDNGDGNSNKKPKVTT
;
A
#
# COMPACT_ATOMS: atom_id res chain seq x y z
N MET A 1 -16.61 29.72 -7.25
CA MET A 1 -17.34 28.61 -6.59
C MET A 1 -16.30 27.70 -5.97
N SER A 2 -16.23 27.66 -4.64
CA SER A 2 -15.10 27.11 -3.89
C SER A 2 -14.97 25.59 -4.05
N GLY A 3 -13.81 25.14 -4.52
CA GLY A 3 -13.36 23.77 -4.34
C GLY A 3 -13.23 23.46 -2.84
N GLY A 4 -13.62 22.25 -2.45
CA GLY A 4 -13.49 21.77 -1.07
C GLY A 4 -14.80 21.43 -0.38
N LYS A 5 -15.70 20.71 -1.04
CA LYS A 5 -16.58 19.75 -0.33
C LYS A 5 -16.19 18.36 -0.81
N GLY A 6 -15.12 17.83 -0.20
CA GLY A 6 -14.74 16.44 -0.34
C GLY A 6 -15.93 15.56 0.04
N SER A 7 -16.05 14.41 -0.61
CA SER A 7 -17.04 13.38 -0.31
C SER A 7 -17.09 13.16 1.20
N GLY A 8 -18.19 13.57 1.83
CA GLY A 8 -18.32 13.50 3.28
C GLY A 8 -18.32 12.05 3.75
N GLY A 9 -17.17 11.52 4.16
CA GLY A 9 -17.04 10.28 4.93
C GLY A 9 -17.72 9.01 4.38
N ILE A 10 -18.12 8.98 3.11
CA ILE A 10 -18.83 7.83 2.53
C ILE A 10 -17.82 6.79 2.06
N LEU A 11 -17.97 5.57 2.54
CA LEU A 11 -17.26 4.38 2.06
C LEU A 11 -18.24 3.48 1.33
N ILE A 12 -17.85 3.01 0.15
CA ILE A 12 -18.65 2.09 -0.66
C ILE A 12 -18.00 0.72 -0.61
N THR A 13 -18.78 -0.29 -0.27
CA THR A 13 -18.36 -1.70 -0.20
C THR A 13 -19.39 -2.57 -0.89
N SER A 14 -18.97 -3.73 -1.40
CA SER A 14 -19.86 -4.68 -2.06
C SER A 14 -20.69 -5.51 -1.09
N GLY A 15 -20.22 -5.73 0.14
CA GLY A 15 -20.88 -6.63 1.10
C GLY A 15 -21.07 -8.07 0.58
N ALA A 16 -20.33 -8.45 -0.46
CA ALA A 16 -20.51 -9.71 -1.18
C ALA A 16 -20.22 -10.94 -0.30
N GLU A 17 -21.14 -11.90 -0.28
CA GLU A 17 -20.94 -13.20 0.39
C GLU A 17 -20.23 -14.21 -0.53
N CYS A 18 -20.32 -14.02 -1.85
CA CYS A 18 -19.68 -14.87 -2.84
C CYS A 18 -19.02 -14.08 -3.97
N GLY A 19 -18.12 -14.73 -4.72
CA GLY A 19 -17.35 -14.08 -5.79
C GLY A 19 -18.20 -13.55 -6.96
N PHE A 20 -19.41 -14.08 -7.16
CA PHE A 20 -20.30 -13.66 -8.24
C PHE A 20 -20.97 -12.30 -8.02
N ASP A 21 -20.98 -11.83 -6.77
CA ASP A 21 -21.57 -10.53 -6.41
C ASP A 21 -20.57 -9.38 -6.58
N LEU A 22 -19.31 -9.68 -6.88
CA LEU A 22 -18.28 -8.68 -7.12
C LEU A 22 -18.52 -7.95 -8.45
N ARG A 23 -18.25 -6.65 -8.43
CA ARG A 23 -18.37 -5.77 -9.60
C ARG A 23 -17.08 -5.00 -9.81
N SER A 24 -16.83 -4.62 -11.06
CA SER A 24 -15.66 -3.80 -11.36
C SER A 24 -15.83 -2.41 -10.75
N PRO A 25 -14.73 -1.70 -10.42
CA PRO A 25 -14.80 -0.34 -9.88
C PRO A 25 -15.60 0.64 -10.75
N TYR A 26 -15.60 0.44 -12.07
CA TYR A 26 -16.35 1.26 -13.02
C TYR A 26 -17.86 0.99 -12.93
N ASP A 27 -18.25 -0.28 -12.82
CA ASP A 27 -19.66 -0.65 -12.66
C ASP A 27 -20.23 -0.08 -11.36
N VAL A 28 -19.45 -0.17 -10.27
CA VAL A 28 -19.81 0.45 -8.99
C VAL A 28 -19.94 1.96 -9.13
N THR A 29 -19.02 2.61 -9.86
CA THR A 29 -19.09 4.06 -10.09
C THR A 29 -20.34 4.46 -10.86
N ASN A 30 -20.65 3.74 -11.94
CA ASN A 30 -21.82 4.00 -12.77
C ASN A 30 -23.11 3.75 -11.98
N LEU A 31 -23.18 2.64 -11.24
CA LEU A 31 -24.32 2.29 -10.39
C LEU A 31 -24.62 3.39 -9.36
N VAL A 32 -23.60 3.84 -8.64
CA VAL A 32 -23.75 4.84 -7.58
C VAL A 32 -23.98 6.24 -8.17
N THR A 33 -23.56 6.50 -9.40
CA THR A 33 -23.91 7.76 -10.08
C THR A 33 -25.42 7.88 -10.32
N PHE A 34 -26.13 6.76 -10.51
CA PHE A 34 -27.61 6.77 -10.61
C PHE A 34 -28.30 7.19 -9.30
N THR A 35 -27.65 7.07 -8.13
CA THR A 35 -28.23 7.52 -6.85
C THR A 35 -28.07 9.03 -6.62
N GLY A 36 -27.52 9.76 -7.60
CA GLY A 36 -27.33 11.21 -7.55
C GLY A 36 -25.97 11.66 -7.01
N LEU A 37 -25.07 10.73 -6.71
CA LEU A 37 -23.69 11.06 -6.33
C LEU A 37 -22.84 11.39 -7.57
N ASN A 38 -22.00 12.42 -7.46
CA ASN A 38 -21.06 12.78 -8.51
C ASN A 38 -20.02 11.66 -8.70
N ALA A 39 -19.80 11.20 -9.93
CA ALA A 39 -18.81 10.19 -10.28
C ALA A 39 -17.39 10.50 -9.74
N ALA A 40 -17.00 11.77 -9.67
CA ALA A 40 -15.71 12.17 -9.06
C ALA A 40 -15.66 11.86 -7.56
N LEU A 41 -16.75 12.12 -6.84
CA LEU A 41 -16.86 11.80 -5.41
C LEU A 41 -16.90 10.28 -5.20
N VAL A 42 -17.62 9.55 -6.05
CA VAL A 42 -17.70 8.09 -5.97
C VAL A 42 -16.32 7.44 -6.14
N LYS A 43 -15.51 7.95 -7.08
CA LYS A 43 -14.11 7.51 -7.25
C LYS A 43 -13.28 7.71 -5.97
N GLN A 44 -13.50 8.81 -5.24
CA GLN A 44 -12.84 9.03 -3.96
C GLN A 44 -13.34 8.06 -2.87
N CYS A 45 -14.64 7.76 -2.84
CA CYS A 45 -15.25 6.83 -1.88
C CYS A 45 -14.74 5.38 -2.01
N ILE A 46 -14.34 4.96 -3.21
CA ILE A 46 -13.79 3.60 -3.46
C ILE A 46 -12.26 3.52 -3.37
N SER A 47 -11.54 4.66 -3.32
CA SER A 47 -10.07 4.67 -3.42
C SER A 47 -9.36 5.43 -2.30
N GLU A 48 -9.58 6.73 -2.17
CA GLU A 48 -8.87 7.60 -1.24
C GLU A 48 -9.42 7.46 0.19
N ILE A 49 -10.74 7.45 0.35
CA ILE A 49 -11.40 7.35 1.66
C ILE A 49 -11.04 6.03 2.38
N PRO A 50 -11.09 4.85 1.74
CA PRO A 50 -10.67 3.61 2.40
C PRO A 50 -9.21 3.64 2.87
N ARG A 51 -8.30 4.27 2.11
CA ARG A 51 -6.89 4.43 2.52
C ARG A 51 -6.74 5.32 3.74
N LEU A 52 -7.50 6.41 3.81
CA LEU A 52 -7.51 7.30 4.98
C LEU A 52 -8.08 6.58 6.22
N VAL A 53 -9.11 5.74 6.05
CA VAL A 53 -9.65 4.91 7.14
C VAL A 53 -8.61 3.91 7.62
N LEU A 54 -7.89 3.23 6.71
CA LEU A 54 -6.81 2.33 7.07
C LEU A 54 -5.69 3.06 7.83
N LEU A 55 -5.23 4.20 7.30
CA LEU A 55 -4.21 5.03 7.95
C LEU A 55 -4.67 5.49 9.34
N HIS A 56 -5.93 5.90 9.49
CA HIS A 56 -6.51 6.26 10.78
C HIS A 56 -6.52 5.07 11.76
N SER A 57 -6.89 3.88 11.27
CA SER A 57 -6.92 2.67 12.10
C SER A 57 -5.53 2.25 12.56
N ASP A 58 -4.52 2.35 11.70
CA ASP A 58 -3.12 2.07 12.02
C ASP A 58 -2.58 3.10 13.01
N ASN A 59 -2.86 4.39 12.78
CA ASN A 59 -2.48 5.47 13.68
C ASN A 59 -3.04 5.23 15.09
N ARG A 60 -4.32 4.85 15.20
CA ARG A 60 -4.96 4.54 16.49
C ARG A 60 -4.37 3.30 17.16
N ARG A 61 -3.98 2.29 16.39
CA ARG A 61 -3.51 1.00 16.93
C ARG A 61 -2.08 1.06 17.45
N TYR A 62 -1.20 1.78 16.76
CA TYR A 62 0.24 1.72 17.01
C TYR A 62 0.86 3.02 17.57
N TYR A 63 0.15 4.15 17.53
CA TYR A 63 0.73 5.45 17.87
C TYR A 63 -0.04 6.13 19.01
N GLN A 64 0.73 6.70 19.94
CA GLN A 64 0.24 7.74 20.85
C GLN A 64 0.13 9.05 20.05
N LYS A 65 -0.69 10.02 20.50
CA LYS A 65 -1.11 11.23 19.76
C LYS A 65 -0.01 12.08 19.09
N SER A 66 1.29 11.81 19.29
CA SER A 66 2.41 12.65 18.87
C SER A 66 3.54 11.96 18.08
N THR A 67 3.42 10.69 17.66
CA THR A 67 4.51 10.01 16.90
C THR A 67 4.20 9.88 15.41
N ALA A 68 5.12 10.35 14.56
CA ALA A 68 5.07 10.21 13.11
C ALA A 68 5.81 8.95 12.66
N MET A 69 5.30 8.26 11.63
CA MET A 69 5.96 7.10 11.04
C MET A 69 6.94 7.56 9.94
N ALA A 70 8.25 7.39 10.17
CA ALA A 70 9.25 7.48 9.12
C ALA A 70 9.31 6.13 8.39
N VAL A 71 8.69 6.03 7.21
CA VAL A 71 8.89 4.89 6.32
C VAL A 71 10.29 5.03 5.71
N LEU A 72 11.27 4.33 6.27
CA LEU A 72 12.57 4.16 5.64
C LEU A 72 12.40 3.21 4.46
N THR A 73 12.32 3.74 3.23
CA THR A 73 12.40 2.97 1.99
C THR A 73 13.78 2.34 1.88
N ASN A 74 13.95 1.18 2.54
CA ASN A 74 15.13 0.34 2.38
C ASN A 74 15.05 -0.43 1.06
N GLU A 75 15.20 0.25 -0.06
CA GLU A 75 15.29 -0.40 -1.38
C GLU A 75 16.55 -1.29 -1.51
N LYS A 76 17.55 -1.12 -0.62
CA LYS A 76 18.82 -1.87 -0.63
C LYS A 76 18.86 -3.17 0.19
N LYS A 77 17.84 -3.53 0.99
CA LYS A 77 17.92 -4.73 1.85
C LYS A 77 17.38 -6.02 1.24
N ARG A 78 16.61 -5.95 0.14
CA ARG A 78 16.00 -7.15 -0.47
C ARG A 78 16.99 -8.03 -1.22
N ALA A 79 18.10 -7.48 -1.72
CA ALA A 79 19.11 -8.26 -2.44
C ALA A 79 19.96 -9.19 -1.55
N ASN A 80 19.94 -9.02 -0.21
CA ASN A 80 20.80 -9.80 0.71
C ASN A 80 20.05 -10.90 1.49
N PHE A 81 18.73 -11.03 1.33
CA PHE A 81 17.97 -12.09 2.02
C PHE A 81 17.90 -13.39 1.21
N ASP A 82 17.92 -13.29 -0.12
CA ASP A 82 17.77 -14.44 -1.02
C ASP A 82 19.06 -15.26 -1.20
N THR A 83 20.19 -14.80 -0.65
CA THR A 83 21.50 -15.49 -0.70
C THR A 83 21.82 -16.32 0.56
N VAL A 84 21.00 -16.23 1.62
CA VAL A 84 21.21 -16.97 2.89
C VAL A 84 20.34 -18.24 2.96
N SER A 85 20.18 -18.94 1.83
CA SER A 85 19.55 -20.27 1.79
C SER A 85 20.27 -21.26 0.87
N GLY A 86 21.56 -21.04 0.62
CA GLY A 86 22.47 -21.98 -0.05
C GLY A 86 23.37 -22.66 0.98
N ARG A 87 23.33 -23.99 1.00
CA ARG A 87 23.95 -24.92 1.96
C ARG A 87 25.45 -24.71 2.16
N ASP A 88 25.90 -24.97 3.40
CA ASP A 88 27.27 -25.38 3.73
C ASP A 88 27.80 -26.45 2.75
N ASN A 89 29.02 -26.23 2.26
CA ASN A 89 30.07 -27.25 2.09
C ASN A 89 31.41 -26.52 1.86
N GLY A 90 32.45 -26.99 2.56
CA GLY A 90 33.68 -26.27 2.81
C GLY A 90 34.77 -26.38 1.73
N ASP A 91 36.00 -26.18 2.24
CA ASP A 91 37.33 -26.36 1.64
C ASP A 91 38.04 -25.11 1.08
N GLY A 92 39.16 -24.75 1.74
CA GLY A 92 40.42 -24.56 1.03
C GLY A 92 40.86 -23.14 0.63
N ASN A 93 41.59 -22.47 1.53
CA ASN A 93 42.89 -21.81 1.32
C ASN A 93 43.32 -21.37 -0.11
N SER A 94 43.59 -20.08 -0.32
CA SER A 94 44.95 -19.53 -0.60
C SER A 94 44.96 -18.15 -1.31
N ASN A 95 45.78 -17.24 -0.76
CA ASN A 95 46.56 -16.19 -1.41
C ASN A 95 46.09 -15.58 -2.76
N LYS A 96 45.83 -14.27 -2.75
CA LYS A 96 46.37 -13.33 -3.77
C LYS A 96 46.37 -11.87 -3.27
N LYS A 97 47.57 -11.29 -3.25
CA LYS A 97 47.92 -9.92 -2.82
C LYS A 97 47.24 -8.84 -3.68
N PRO A 98 47.03 -7.61 -3.17
CA PRO A 98 46.52 -6.49 -3.98
C PRO A 98 47.59 -6.01 -4.99
N LYS A 99 47.17 -5.84 -6.25
CA LYS A 99 48.01 -5.30 -7.33
C LYS A 99 47.84 -3.77 -7.33
N VAL A 100 48.86 -3.06 -6.85
CA VAL A 100 49.03 -1.61 -7.06
C VAL A 100 49.33 -1.39 -8.54
N THR A 101 48.63 -0.46 -9.18
CA THR A 101 49.03 0.03 -10.51
C THR A 101 49.18 1.54 -10.42
N THR A 102 50.35 1.97 -10.88
CA THR A 102 50.93 3.31 -10.96
C THR A 102 50.03 4.37 -11.57
#